data_AF-A0A455T6Q3-F1
#
_entry.id   AF-A0A455T6Q3-F1
#
_cell.length_a   1.000
_cell.length_b   1.000
_cell.length_c   1.000
_cell.angle_alpha   90.00
_cell.angle_beta   90.00
_cell.angle_gamma   90.00
#
_symmetry.space_group_name_H-M   'P 1'
#
loop_
_entity.id
_entity.type
_entity.pdbx_description
1 polymer ?
#
loop_
_entity_poly.entity_id
_entity_poly.type
_entity_poly.pdbx_seq_one_letter_code
_entity_poly.pdbx_strand_id
1 'polypeptide(L)'
;MQVRAIARNIGISPRKLRLVTDAVKGLRVSEALPVLDFLPNAGARPVKKVIQSAVANAENNYNLDPDQLYILNIVTDEGPRLKRFKARSHGRWSYIIRRSSHVTVIVSDDRADLGR
;
A
#
# COMPACT_ATOMS: atom_id res chain seq x y z
N MET A 1 -0.30 16.34 -12.33
CA MET A 1 0.92 15.53 -12.66
C MET A 1 1.01 14.34 -11.72
N GLN A 2 1.32 13.14 -12.23
CA GLN A 2 1.25 11.91 -11.43
C GLN A 2 2.63 11.41 -11.04
N VAL A 3 2.84 11.18 -9.74
CA VAL A 3 4.08 10.62 -9.18
C VAL A 3 3.76 9.27 -8.57
N ARG A 4 4.55 8.24 -8.91
CA ARG A 4 4.34 6.88 -8.40
C ARG A 4 5.42 6.48 -7.40
N ALA A 5 5.03 5.68 -6.41
CA ALA A 5 5.95 4.92 -5.58
C ALA A 5 5.46 3.47 -5.47
N ILE A 6 6.40 2.51 -5.45
CA ILE A 6 6.09 1.08 -5.42
C ILE A 6 6.89 0.41 -4.31
N ALA A 7 6.22 -0.35 -3.46
CA ALA A 7 6.85 -1.30 -2.56
C ALA A 7 6.54 -2.74 -2.97
N ARG A 8 7.60 -3.53 -3.16
CA ARG A 8 7.51 -4.92 -3.59
C ARG A 8 7.77 -5.88 -2.43
N ASN A 9 7.20 -7.07 -2.57
CA ASN A 9 7.34 -8.23 -1.69
C ASN A 9 7.02 -7.96 -0.19
N ILE A 10 5.91 -7.28 0.08
CA ILE A 10 5.43 -7.08 1.45
C ILE A 10 4.87 -8.40 1.96
N GLY A 11 5.34 -8.90 3.10
CA GLY A 11 4.94 -10.18 3.70
C GLY A 11 3.52 -10.22 4.29
N ILE A 12 2.58 -9.48 3.72
CA ILE A 12 1.18 -9.37 4.15
C ILE A 12 0.29 -9.86 3.02
N SER A 13 -0.83 -10.50 3.37
CA SER A 13 -1.80 -10.92 2.36
C SER A 13 -2.45 -9.71 1.68
N PRO A 14 -2.62 -9.73 0.35
CA PRO A 14 -3.25 -8.64 -0.39
C PRO A 14 -4.61 -8.23 0.17
N ARG A 15 -5.44 -9.19 0.60
CA ARG A 15 -6.76 -8.91 1.18
C ARG A 15 -6.68 -8.04 2.45
N LYS A 16 -5.74 -8.33 3.35
CA LYS A 16 -5.59 -7.56 4.60
C LYS A 16 -5.07 -6.15 4.33
N LEU A 17 -4.22 -6.03 3.32
CA LEU A 17 -3.60 -4.77 2.98
C LEU A 17 -4.57 -3.88 2.16
N ARG A 18 -5.46 -4.48 1.36
CA ARG A 18 -6.59 -3.81 0.69
C ARG A 18 -7.47 -3.00 1.65
N LEU A 19 -7.81 -3.58 2.80
CA LEU A 19 -8.60 -2.90 3.84
C LEU A 19 -7.95 -1.59 4.32
N VAL A 20 -6.62 -1.54 4.36
CA VAL A 20 -5.88 -0.33 4.78
C VAL A 20 -5.81 0.66 3.63
N THR A 21 -5.50 0.17 2.42
CA THR A 21 -5.36 1.02 1.25
C THR A 21 -6.67 1.68 0.82
N ASP A 22 -7.78 0.96 0.92
CA ASP A 22 -9.11 1.48 0.57
C ASP A 22 -9.56 2.59 1.53
N ALA A 23 -9.10 2.54 2.79
CA ALA A 23 -9.43 3.55 3.80
C ALA A 23 -8.75 4.92 3.54
N VAL A 24 -7.62 4.94 2.84
CA VAL A 24 -6.84 6.16 2.58
C VAL A 24 -6.92 6.65 1.14
N LYS A 25 -7.55 5.87 0.26
CA LYS A 25 -7.68 6.20 -1.15
C LYS A 25 -8.55 7.45 -1.33
N GLY A 26 -8.05 8.43 -2.07
CA GLY A 26 -8.74 9.69 -2.35
C GLY A 26 -8.68 10.76 -1.26
N LEU A 27 -8.00 10.48 -0.14
CA LEU A 27 -7.71 11.49 0.86
C LEU A 27 -6.50 12.36 0.46
N ARG A 28 -6.39 13.53 1.08
CA ARG A 28 -5.14 14.29 1.04
C ARG A 28 -4.04 13.54 1.81
N VAL A 29 -2.79 13.74 1.39
CA VAL A 29 -1.64 13.13 2.07
C VAL A 29 -1.60 13.54 3.55
N SER A 30 -1.85 14.82 3.85
CA SER A 30 -1.87 15.37 5.21
C SER A 30 -2.92 14.72 6.12
N GLU A 31 -4.06 14.29 5.56
CA GLU A 31 -5.12 13.58 6.28
C GLU A 31 -4.82 12.08 6.40
N ALA A 32 -4.24 11.49 5.36
CA ALA A 32 -3.96 10.05 5.31
C ALA A 32 -2.86 9.61 6.29
N LEU A 33 -1.82 10.44 6.50
CA LEU A 33 -0.69 10.10 7.39
C LEU A 33 -1.13 9.87 8.84
N PRO A 34 -1.91 10.77 9.49
CA PRO A 34 -2.47 10.54 10.82
C PRO A 34 -3.38 9.30 10.87
N VAL A 35 -4.25 9.11 9.88
CA VAL A 35 -5.15 7.94 9.83
C VAL A 35 -4.36 6.64 9.86
N LEU A 36 -3.24 6.57 9.14
CA LEU A 36 -2.37 5.39 9.13
C LEU A 36 -1.57 5.20 10.42
N ASP A 37 -1.31 6.25 11.19
CA ASP A 37 -0.63 6.15 12.48
C ASP A 37 -1.49 5.51 13.56
N PHE A 38 -2.80 5.81 13.55
CA PHE A 38 -3.74 5.30 14.54
C PHE A 38 -4.47 4.01 14.10
N LEU A 39 -4.28 3.56 12.86
CA LEU A 39 -4.89 2.32 12.39
C LEU A 39 -4.27 1.11 13.11
N PRO A 40 -5.07 0.20 13.70
CA PRO A 40 -4.54 -0.97 14.42
C PRO A 40 -3.97 -2.06 13.49
N ASN A 41 -4.18 -1.94 12.18
CA ASN A 41 -3.78 -2.96 11.21
C ASN A 41 -2.27 -2.93 10.96
N ALA A 42 -1.63 -4.11 10.98
CA ALA A 42 -0.20 -4.25 10.67
C ALA A 42 0.20 -3.74 9.26
N GLY A 43 -0.76 -3.67 8.33
CA GLY A 43 -0.56 -3.10 6.98
C GLY A 43 -0.41 -1.59 6.94
N ALA A 44 -0.73 -0.86 8.01
CA ALA A 44 -0.66 0.60 8.04
C ALA A 44 0.79 1.11 7.98
N ARG A 45 1.70 0.49 8.71
CA ARG A 45 3.14 0.82 8.72
C ARG A 45 3.78 0.75 7.31
N PRO A 46 3.67 -0.35 6.55
CA PRO A 46 4.24 -0.38 5.21
C PRO A 46 3.57 0.62 4.27
N VAL A 47 2.24 0.76 4.30
CA VAL A 47 1.52 1.72 3.44
C VAL A 47 1.96 3.16 3.71
N LYS A 48 2.07 3.55 4.99
CA LYS A 48 2.59 4.87 5.39
C LYS A 48 3.97 5.14 4.80
N LYS A 49 4.88 4.17 4.88
CA LYS A 49 6.23 4.32 4.29
C LYS A 49 6.18 4.54 2.78
N VAL A 50 5.30 3.86 2.05
CA VAL A 50 5.20 4.06 0.59
C VAL A 50 4.64 5.43 0.26
N ILE A 51 3.64 5.91 1.02
CA ILE A 51 3.09 7.27 0.83
C ILE A 51 4.16 8.31 1.11
N GLN A 52 4.91 8.19 2.22
CA GLN A 52 6.02 9.08 2.52
C GLN A 52 7.08 9.09 1.41
N SER A 53 7.39 7.92 0.84
CA SER A 53 8.30 7.83 -0.30
C SER A 53 7.72 8.50 -1.56
N ALA A 54 6.41 8.41 -1.79
CA ALA A 54 5.77 9.08 -2.92
C ALA A 54 5.82 10.61 -2.79
N VAL A 55 5.59 11.13 -1.58
CA VAL A 55 5.69 12.55 -1.25
C VAL A 55 7.12 13.04 -1.44
N ALA A 56 8.10 12.35 -0.88
CA ALA A 56 9.51 12.70 -1.06
C ALA A 56 9.95 12.68 -2.53
N ASN A 57 9.40 11.78 -3.34
CA ASN A 57 9.65 11.76 -4.78
C ASN A 57 8.99 12.94 -5.51
N ALA A 58 7.80 13.37 -5.06
CA ALA A 58 7.08 14.50 -5.62
C ALA A 58 7.79 15.83 -5.30
N GLU A 59 8.27 15.99 -4.08
CA GLU A 59 9.08 17.13 -3.65
C GLU A 59 10.41 17.19 -4.42
N ASN A 60 11.24 16.14 -4.33
CA ASN A 60 12.61 16.22 -4.82
C ASN A 60 12.74 16.23 -6.35
N ASN A 61 11.86 15.54 -7.07
CA ASN A 61 11.98 15.42 -8.53
C ASN A 61 11.11 16.42 -9.29
N TYR A 62 10.04 16.92 -8.67
CA TYR A 62 9.04 17.75 -9.35
C TYR A 62 8.74 19.06 -8.60
N ASN A 63 9.40 19.33 -7.47
CA ASN A 63 9.21 20.52 -6.63
C ASN A 63 7.73 20.82 -6.32
N LEU A 64 6.94 19.75 -6.13
CA LEU A 64 5.53 19.87 -5.76
C LEU A 64 5.40 20.13 -4.25
N ASP A 65 4.40 20.91 -3.87
CA ASP A 65 4.08 21.19 -2.47
C ASP A 65 3.44 19.95 -1.82
N PRO A 66 4.05 19.35 -0.76
CA PRO A 66 3.52 18.16 -0.10
C PRO A 66 2.12 18.34 0.48
N ASP A 67 1.75 19.55 0.88
CA ASP A 67 0.45 19.82 1.52
C ASP A 67 -0.71 19.84 0.53
N GLN A 68 -0.43 20.02 -0.76
CA GLN A 68 -1.42 20.03 -1.84
C GLN A 68 -1.60 18.65 -2.50
N LEU A 69 -0.78 17.66 -2.13
CA LEU A 69 -0.85 16.32 -2.73
C LEU A 69 -2.06 15.51 -2.27
N TYR A 70 -2.71 14.88 -3.24
CA TYR A 70 -3.77 13.89 -3.09
C TYR A 70 -3.28 12.49 -3.41
N ILE A 71 -3.82 11.51 -2.70
CA ILE A 71 -3.66 10.09 -3.05
C ILE A 71 -4.67 9.77 -4.14
N LEU A 72 -4.23 9.90 -5.39
CA LEU A 72 -5.05 9.65 -6.58
C LEU A 72 -5.52 8.19 -6.65
N ASN A 73 -4.56 7.27 -6.59
CA ASN A 73 -4.86 5.86 -6.62
C ASN A 73 -3.85 5.08 -5.79
N ILE A 74 -4.35 4.04 -5.16
CA ILE A 74 -3.54 3.15 -4.35
C ILE A 74 -4.02 1.73 -4.67
N VAL A 75 -3.09 0.90 -5.14
CA VAL A 75 -3.40 -0.44 -5.64
C VAL A 75 -2.55 -1.47 -4.90
N THR A 76 -3.21 -2.55 -4.49
CA THR A 76 -2.56 -3.70 -3.87
C THR A 76 -2.71 -4.93 -4.75
N ASP A 77 -1.58 -5.38 -5.28
CA ASP A 77 -1.46 -6.56 -6.13
C ASP A 77 -0.94 -7.76 -5.34
N GLU A 78 -1.19 -8.96 -5.87
CA GLU A 78 -0.65 -10.20 -5.30
C GLU A 78 0.83 -10.37 -5.68
N GLY A 79 1.64 -10.72 -4.68
CA GLY A 79 3.06 -11.04 -4.85
C GLY A 79 3.32 -12.55 -4.86
N PRO A 80 4.60 -12.96 -4.85
CA PRO A 80 4.97 -14.37 -4.82
C PRO A 80 4.39 -15.12 -3.61
N ARG A 81 3.94 -16.35 -3.85
CA ARG A 81 3.30 -17.18 -2.83
C ARG A 81 4.27 -18.26 -2.36
N LEU A 82 4.66 -18.21 -1.10
CA LEU A 82 5.55 -19.19 -0.49
C LEU A 82 4.73 -20.35 0.06
N LYS A 83 4.94 -21.56 -0.48
CA LYS A 83 4.34 -22.80 0.03
C LYS A 83 5.20 -23.33 1.19
N ARG A 84 4.56 -23.73 2.28
CA ARG A 84 5.17 -24.39 3.44
C ARG A 84 4.41 -25.66 3.75
N PHE A 85 5.13 -26.74 3.99
CA PHE A 85 4.53 -28.02 4.32
C PHE A 85 4.01 -28.02 5.76
N LYS A 86 2.85 -28.65 5.99
CA LYS A 86 2.31 -28.92 7.32
C LYS A 86 1.77 -30.34 7.39
N ALA A 87 2.36 -31.15 8.26
CA ALA A 87 1.88 -32.49 8.58
C ALA A 87 0.46 -32.45 9.19
N ARG A 88 -0.37 -33.43 8.87
CA ARG A 88 -1.75 -33.60 9.36
C ARG A 88 -1.95 -35.04 9.84
N SER A 89 -3.11 -35.29 10.45
CA SER A 89 -3.46 -36.62 10.99
C SER A 89 -3.48 -37.70 9.90
N HIS A 90 -3.17 -38.93 10.30
CA HIS A 90 -3.21 -40.15 9.46
C HIS A 90 -2.30 -40.07 8.23
N GLY A 91 -1.06 -39.60 8.39
CA GLY A 91 -0.09 -39.49 7.28
C GLY A 91 -0.46 -38.46 6.20
N ARG A 92 -1.54 -37.69 6.39
CA ARG A 92 -1.95 -36.66 5.45
C ARG A 92 -1.05 -35.44 5.56
N TRP A 93 -1.02 -34.66 4.49
CA TRP A 93 -0.27 -33.42 4.47
C TRP A 93 -1.04 -32.30 3.78
N SER A 94 -0.70 -31.06 4.12
CA SER A 94 -1.33 -29.86 3.57
C SER A 94 -0.32 -28.74 3.41
N TYR A 95 -0.65 -27.73 2.62
CA TYR A 95 0.18 -26.54 2.46
C TYR A 95 -0.34 -25.37 3.31
N ILE A 96 0.56 -24.66 3.99
CA ILE A 96 0.35 -23.29 4.41
C ILE A 96 0.91 -22.37 3.31
N ILE A 97 0.09 -21.45 2.82
CA ILE A 97 0.50 -20.47 1.81
C ILE A 97 0.79 -19.13 2.50
N ARG A 98 2.06 -18.73 2.55
CA ARG A 98 2.45 -17.37 2.94
C ARG A 98 2.40 -16.48 1.71
N ARG A 99 1.39 -15.63 1.64
CA ARG A 99 1.20 -14.68 0.54
C ARG A 99 1.99 -13.40 0.81
N SER A 100 2.56 -12.82 -0.22
CA SER A 100 3.04 -11.44 -0.20
C SER A 100 2.19 -10.55 -1.11
N SER A 101 2.43 -9.24 -1.04
CA SER A 101 1.74 -8.24 -1.84
C SER A 101 2.70 -7.20 -2.38
N HIS A 102 2.25 -6.48 -3.39
CA HIS A 102 2.90 -5.28 -3.92
C HIS A 102 1.95 -4.11 -3.75
N VAL A 103 2.48 -2.95 -3.36
CA VAL A 103 1.69 -1.73 -3.16
C VAL A 103 2.21 -0.68 -4.12
N THR A 104 1.31 -0.14 -4.91
CA THR A 104 1.57 0.99 -5.81
C THR A 104 0.76 2.17 -5.31
N VAL A 105 1.44 3.27 -5.01
CA VAL A 105 0.84 4.54 -4.62
C VAL A 105 1.05 5.52 -5.77
N ILE A 106 -0.01 6.22 -6.15
CA ILE A 106 0.02 7.30 -7.12
C ILE A 106 -0.49 8.56 -6.41
N VAL A 107 0.34 9.60 -6.38
CA VAL A 107 -0.01 10.92 -5.85
C VAL A 107 -0.08 11.95 -6.96
N SER A 108 -0.96 12.93 -6.81
CA SER A 108 -1.09 14.06 -7.71
C SER A 108 -1.49 15.33 -6.97
N ASP A 109 -1.09 16.47 -7.50
CA ASP A 109 -1.50 17.80 -7.04
C ASP A 109 -2.95 18.14 -7.46
N ASP A 110 -3.41 17.58 -8.58
CA ASP A 110 -4.77 17.85 -9.07
C ASP A 110 -5.77 16.80 -8.55
N ARG A 111 -6.84 17.28 -7.91
CA ARG A 111 -7.96 16.46 -7.44
C ARG A 111 -8.84 15.95 -8.58
N ALA A 112 -8.87 16.62 -9.73
CA ALA A 112 -9.72 16.25 -10.86
C ALA A 112 -9.37 14.89 -11.49
N ASP A 113 -8.17 14.38 -11.22
CA ASP A 113 -7.72 13.09 -11.72
C ASP A 113 -8.39 11.89 -11.00
N LEU A 114 -9.07 12.10 -9.85
CA LEU A 114 -9.80 11.07 -9.07
C LEU A 114 -10.95 10.42 -9.88
N GLY A 115 -10.60 9.49 -10.75
CA GLY A 115 -11.55 8.79 -11.62
C GLY A 115 -11.09 8.55 -13.05
N ARG A 116 -9.91 9.07 -13.44
CA ARG A 116 -9.21 8.67 -14.68
C ARG A 116 -8.23 7.52 -14.45
#